data_AF-A0A3S5AJM3-F1
#
_entry.id   AF-A0A3S5AJM3-F1
#
_cell.length_a   1.000
_cell.length_b   1.000
_cell.length_c   1.000
_cell.angle_alpha   90.00
_cell.angle_beta   90.00
_cell.angle_gamma   90.00
#
_symmetry.space_group_name_H-M   'P 1'
#
loop_
_entity.id
_entity.type
_entity.pdbx_description
1 polymer ?
#
loop_
_entity_poly.entity_id
_entity_poly.type
_entity_poly.pdbx_seq_one_letter_code
_entity_poly.pdbx_strand_id
1 'polypeptide(L)'
;MAHQAPHQVLGEEIGRLISPEEDGGFLLTSCRLALLEHSRWRFFSVKTFGPVTQASFLINMGLLKRFKILMASCKTDTMRHELLSGVEMLISRDQMGGRFNFLALLPYSAKDRLPAGFATD
;
A
#
# COMPACT_ATOMS: atom_id res chain seq x y z
N MET A 1 22.30 -38.53 -4.99
CA MET A 1 21.02 -37.80 -4.90
C MET A 1 21.37 -36.38 -4.50
N ALA A 2 21.23 -35.43 -5.42
CA ALA A 2 21.68 -34.05 -5.21
C ALA A 2 20.67 -33.32 -4.31
N HIS A 3 21.14 -32.82 -3.16
CA HIS A 3 20.36 -31.94 -2.30
C HIS A 3 20.24 -30.57 -2.98
N GLN A 4 19.04 -30.26 -3.47
CA GLN A 4 18.73 -28.95 -4.01
C GLN A 4 18.67 -27.94 -2.86
N ALA A 5 19.40 -26.83 -2.99
CA ALA A 5 19.48 -25.81 -1.95
C ALA A 5 18.11 -25.12 -1.78
N PRO A 6 17.69 -24.83 -0.53
CA PRO A 6 16.32 -24.40 -0.21
C PRO A 6 15.87 -23.10 -0.89
N HIS A 7 16.81 -22.29 -1.38
CA HIS A 7 16.51 -21.06 -2.12
C HIS A 7 15.94 -21.31 -3.53
N GLN A 8 16.25 -22.46 -4.16
CA GLN A 8 15.76 -22.77 -5.51
C GLN A 8 14.32 -23.28 -5.50
N VAL A 9 13.94 -24.01 -4.44
CA VAL A 9 12.57 -24.55 -4.27
C VAL A 9 11.56 -23.43 -4.02
N LEU A 10 11.96 -22.42 -3.24
CA LEU A 10 11.11 -21.27 -2.91
C LEU A 10 10.77 -20.41 -4.15
N GLY A 11 11.72 -20.25 -5.08
CA GLY A 11 11.50 -19.49 -6.31
C GLY A 11 10.50 -20.14 -7.27
N GLU A 12 10.50 -21.47 -7.33
CA GLU A 12 9.59 -22.24 -8.20
C GLU A 12 8.16 -22.34 -7.63
N GLU A 13 7.98 -22.41 -6.31
CA GLU A 13 6.64 -22.38 -5.69
C GLU A 13 5.96 -21.01 -5.84
N ILE A 14 6.72 -19.92 -5.69
CA ILE A 14 6.21 -18.55 -5.89
C ILE A 14 5.79 -18.35 -7.36
N GLY A 15 6.53 -18.91 -8.32
CA GLY A 15 6.22 -18.80 -9.75
C GLY A 15 4.95 -19.54 -10.19
N ARG A 16 4.49 -20.55 -9.45
CA ARG A 16 3.29 -21.33 -9.79
C ARG A 16 1.98 -20.76 -9.22
N LEU A 17 2.07 -19.92 -8.20
CA LEU A 17 0.91 -19.38 -7.48
C LEU A 17 0.41 -18.02 -8.03
N ILE A 18 1.05 -17.47 -9.06
CA ILE A 18 0.82 -16.09 -9.49
C ILE A 18 0.56 -16.02 -11.00
N SER A 19 -0.68 -15.67 -11.36
CA SER A 19 -1.00 -15.24 -12.73
C SER A 19 -0.41 -13.83 -12.93
N PRO A 20 0.31 -13.55 -14.03
CA PRO A 20 1.06 -12.30 -14.21
C PRO A 20 0.20 -11.03 -14.42
N GLU A 21 -1.12 -11.09 -14.27
CA GLU A 21 -2.03 -10.08 -14.83
C GLU A 21 -2.99 -9.38 -13.86
N GLU A 22 -2.81 -9.50 -12.55
CA GLU A 22 -3.59 -8.67 -11.60
C GLU A 22 -2.66 -7.89 -10.67
N ASP A 23 -2.50 -6.60 -11.00
CA ASP A 23 -1.93 -5.52 -10.21
C ASP A 23 -0.63 -5.82 -9.46
N GLY A 24 0.50 -5.36 -10.02
CA GLY A 24 1.86 -5.50 -9.46
C GLY A 24 2.08 -5.01 -8.02
N GLY A 25 1.09 -4.40 -7.37
CA GLY A 25 1.07 -4.13 -5.93
C GLY A 25 0.83 -5.37 -5.06
N PHE A 26 0.15 -6.40 -5.57
CA PHE A 26 -0.09 -7.65 -4.85
C PHE A 26 1.21 -8.48 -4.72
N LEU A 27 2.01 -8.53 -5.79
CA LEU A 27 3.30 -9.24 -5.86
C LEU A 27 4.31 -8.78 -4.79
N LEU A 28 4.40 -7.47 -4.50
CA LEU A 28 5.28 -6.94 -3.44
C LEU A 28 4.77 -7.24 -2.03
N THR A 29 3.46 -7.37 -1.85
CA THR A 29 2.84 -7.67 -0.56
C THR A 29 2.99 -9.16 -0.21
N SER A 30 2.77 -10.05 -1.18
CA SER A 30 2.91 -11.51 -1.02
C SER A 30 4.36 -11.93 -0.75
N CYS A 31 5.33 -11.37 -1.48
CA CYS A 31 6.75 -11.61 -1.22
C CYS A 31 7.18 -11.13 0.17
N ARG A 32 6.50 -10.13 0.76
CA ARG A 32 6.87 -9.54 2.05
C ARG A 32 6.23 -10.22 3.26
N LEU A 33 5.00 -10.72 3.15
CA LEU A 33 4.38 -11.56 4.19
C LEU A 33 5.16 -12.88 4.34
N ALA A 34 5.52 -13.52 3.23
CA ALA A 34 6.36 -14.73 3.27
C ALA A 34 7.73 -14.48 3.91
N LEU A 35 8.35 -13.32 3.66
CA LEU A 35 9.62 -12.93 4.30
C LEU A 35 9.46 -12.62 5.79
N LEU A 36 8.35 -12.02 6.23
CA LEU A 36 8.07 -11.80 7.66
C LEU A 36 7.74 -13.10 8.40
N GLU A 37 7.12 -14.08 7.75
CA GLU A 37 6.84 -15.40 8.35
C GLU A 37 8.09 -16.30 8.39
N HIS A 38 8.94 -16.29 7.36
CA HIS A 38 10.22 -17.01 7.36
C HIS A 38 11.23 -16.40 8.32
N SER A 39 11.18 -15.08 8.49
CA SER A 39 11.97 -14.40 9.49
C SER A 39 11.21 -14.34 10.80
N ARG A 40 11.09 -15.52 11.42
CA ARG A 40 11.03 -15.70 12.87
C ARG A 40 12.29 -15.13 13.51
N TRP A 41 12.48 -13.81 13.39
CA TRP A 41 13.36 -13.01 14.22
C TRP A 41 12.86 -13.22 15.64
N ARG A 42 13.57 -14.08 16.39
CA ARG A 42 13.23 -14.55 17.74
C ARG A 42 13.11 -13.46 18.82
N PHE A 43 12.98 -12.18 18.47
CA PHE A 43 12.98 -11.07 19.43
C PHE A 43 11.98 -9.94 19.19
N PHE A 44 11.35 -9.79 18.01
CA PHE A 44 10.40 -8.69 17.80
C PHE A 44 9.17 -9.11 16.99
N SER A 45 8.03 -9.20 17.68
CA SER A 45 6.72 -9.31 17.04
C SER A 45 6.32 -7.95 16.44
N VAL A 46 5.73 -7.96 15.25
CA VAL A 46 5.31 -6.77 14.49
C VAL A 46 3.84 -6.94 14.09
N LYS A 47 3.03 -5.90 14.28
CA LYS A 47 1.65 -5.80 13.78
C LYS A 47 1.66 -5.14 12.41
N THR A 48 0.84 -5.65 11.49
CA THR A 48 0.70 -5.11 10.14
C THR A 48 -0.72 -4.57 9.93
N PHE A 49 -0.85 -3.46 9.20
CA PHE A 49 -2.15 -2.89 8.80
C PHE A 49 -2.12 -2.55 7.31
N GLY A 50 -3.16 -2.95 6.57
CA GLY A 50 -3.20 -2.91 5.11
C GLY A 50 -2.75 -4.23 4.46
N PRO A 51 -2.43 -4.23 3.14
CA PRO A 51 -2.37 -3.05 2.28
C PRO A 51 -3.74 -2.39 2.07
N VAL A 52 -3.74 -1.07 1.91
CA VAL A 52 -4.91 -0.30 1.45
C VAL A 52 -4.51 0.51 0.21
N THR A 53 -5.46 0.79 -0.69
CA THR A 53 -5.18 1.59 -1.88
C THR A 53 -4.78 3.01 -1.52
N GLN A 54 -3.98 3.64 -2.36
CA GLN A 54 -3.60 5.04 -2.19
C GLN A 54 -4.83 5.95 -2.11
N ALA A 55 -5.84 5.70 -2.93
CA ALA A 55 -7.07 6.46 -2.92
C ALA A 55 -7.75 6.45 -1.55
N SER A 56 -8.01 5.27 -0.97
CA SER A 56 -8.67 5.17 0.33
C SER A 56 -7.79 5.75 1.44
N PHE A 57 -6.49 5.47 1.42
CA PHE A 57 -5.54 6.01 2.39
C PHE A 57 -5.53 7.53 2.43
N LEU A 58 -5.39 8.19 1.28
CA LEU A 58 -5.33 9.65 1.19
C LEU A 58 -6.67 10.31 1.54
N ILE A 59 -7.80 9.71 1.14
CA ILE A 59 -9.13 10.19 1.51
C ILE A 59 -9.32 10.12 3.02
N ASN A 60 -8.96 9.00 3.64
CA ASN A 60 -9.02 8.81 5.10
C ASN A 60 -8.09 9.76 5.86
N MET A 61 -6.98 10.17 5.25
CA MET A 61 -6.08 11.20 5.79
C MET A 61 -6.60 12.64 5.59
N GLY A 62 -7.77 12.82 4.97
CA GLY A 62 -8.42 14.12 4.83
C GLY A 62 -8.07 14.89 3.55
N LEU A 63 -7.58 14.22 2.50
CA LEU A 63 -7.24 14.85 1.22
C LEU A 63 -8.36 15.76 0.70
N LEU A 64 -9.62 15.31 0.73
CA LEU A 64 -10.75 16.08 0.21
C LEU A 64 -10.99 17.39 0.98
N LYS A 65 -10.73 17.40 2.30
CA LYS A 65 -10.81 18.64 3.10
C LYS A 65 -9.73 19.62 2.68
N ARG A 66 -8.49 19.15 2.53
CA ARG A 66 -7.37 19.96 2.07
C ARG A 66 -7.57 20.49 0.66
N PHE A 67 -8.08 19.66 -0.24
CA PHE A 67 -8.39 20.02 -1.63
C PHE A 67 -9.39 21.19 -1.69
N LYS A 68 -10.48 21.14 -0.92
CA LYS A 68 -11.46 22.26 -0.86
C LYS A 68 -10.82 23.58 -0.45
N ILE A 69 -9.97 23.56 0.59
CA ILE A 69 -9.26 24.77 1.07
C ILE A 69 -8.31 25.31 0.00
N LEU A 70 -7.55 24.44 -0.64
CA LEU A 70 -6.62 24.82 -1.70
C LEU A 70 -7.35 25.39 -2.92
N MET A 71 -8.45 24.75 -3.33
CA MET A 71 -9.26 25.18 -4.46
C MET A 71 -9.88 26.56 -4.24
N ALA A 72 -10.27 26.89 -3.00
CA ALA A 72 -10.74 28.22 -2.64
C ALA A 72 -9.63 29.29 -2.71
N SER A 73 -8.36 28.89 -2.55
CA SER A 73 -7.19 29.78 -2.53
C SER A 73 -6.57 30.02 -3.92
N CYS A 74 -6.99 29.27 -4.95
CA CYS A 74 -6.49 29.43 -6.31
C CYS A 74 -6.91 30.79 -6.92
N LYS A 75 -5.93 31.51 -7.46
CA LYS A 75 -6.12 32.85 -8.06
C LYS A 75 -6.39 32.83 -9.57
N THR A 76 -6.00 31.75 -10.24
CA THR A 76 -6.13 31.60 -11.68
C THR A 76 -6.78 30.26 -12.02
N ASP A 77 -7.39 30.18 -13.19
CA ASP A 77 -8.00 28.93 -13.68
C ASP A 77 -6.94 27.86 -13.98
N THR A 78 -5.74 28.25 -14.43
CA THR A 78 -4.61 27.34 -14.59
C THR A 78 -4.28 26.63 -13.28
N MET A 79 -4.18 27.38 -12.17
CA MET A 79 -3.92 26.78 -10.85
C MET A 79 -5.05 25.84 -10.40
N ARG A 80 -6.30 26.17 -10.72
CA ARG A 80 -7.45 25.30 -10.41
C ARG A 80 -7.36 23.99 -11.19
N HIS A 81 -7.05 24.08 -12.48
CA HIS A 81 -6.96 22.93 -13.36
C HIS A 81 -5.82 21.99 -12.96
N GLU A 82 -4.63 22.53 -12.70
CA GLU A 82 -3.47 21.76 -12.24
C GLU A 82 -3.75 21.06 -10.91
N LEU A 83 -4.37 21.76 -9.96
CA LEU A 83 -4.71 21.18 -8.66
C LEU A 83 -5.77 20.07 -8.77
N LEU A 84 -6.79 20.25 -9.62
CA LEU A 84 -7.79 19.24 -9.89
C LEU A 84 -7.15 17.99 -10.52
N SER A 85 -6.36 18.19 -11.57
CA SER A 85 -5.65 17.11 -12.27
C SER A 85 -4.73 16.33 -11.33
N GLY A 86 -3.98 17.01 -10.47
CA GLY A 86 -3.13 16.36 -9.47
C GLY A 86 -3.92 15.52 -8.47
N VAL A 87 -5.07 16.01 -7.98
CA VAL A 87 -5.92 15.23 -7.07
C VAL A 87 -6.54 14.03 -7.77
N GLU A 88 -7.01 14.19 -9.01
CA GLU A 88 -7.56 13.11 -9.83
C GLU A 88 -6.51 11.99 -10.04
N MET A 89 -5.29 12.35 -10.44
CA MET A 89 -4.19 11.39 -10.57
C MET A 89 -3.95 10.59 -9.28
N LEU A 90 -4.03 11.24 -8.12
CA LEU A 90 -3.75 10.63 -6.82
C LEU A 90 -4.84 9.66 -6.34
N ILE A 91 -6.10 9.84 -6.72
CA ILE A 91 -7.23 9.06 -6.18
C ILE A 91 -7.99 8.23 -7.22
N SER A 92 -7.81 8.50 -8.51
CA SER A 92 -8.49 7.73 -9.57
C SER A 92 -7.95 6.31 -9.63
N ARG A 93 -8.88 5.35 -9.73
CA ARG A 93 -8.59 3.91 -9.77
C ARG A 93 -7.65 3.53 -10.90
N ASP A 94 -7.87 4.09 -12.09
CA ASP A 94 -7.08 3.77 -13.29
C ASP A 94 -5.68 4.42 -13.29
N GLN A 95 -5.42 5.31 -12.33
CA GLN A 95 -4.17 6.04 -12.15
C GLN A 95 -3.48 5.59 -10.84
N MET A 96 -2.87 6.52 -10.09
CA MET A 96 -2.12 6.14 -8.88
C MET A 96 -3.05 5.63 -7.77
N GLY A 97 -4.30 6.08 -7.74
CA GLY A 97 -5.25 5.75 -6.68
C GLY A 97 -5.49 4.25 -6.51
N GLY A 98 -5.54 3.49 -7.60
CA GLY A 98 -5.66 2.03 -7.58
C GLY A 98 -4.34 1.27 -7.68
N ARG A 99 -3.31 1.87 -8.30
CA ARG A 99 -2.03 1.19 -8.55
C ARG A 99 -1.08 1.19 -7.35
N PHE A 100 -1.18 2.21 -6.48
CA PHE A 100 -0.31 2.36 -5.31
C PHE A 100 -1.03 1.90 -4.04
N ASN A 101 -0.27 1.30 -3.11
CA ASN A 101 -0.79 0.78 -1.86
C ASN A 101 0.06 1.24 -0.67
N PHE A 102 -0.59 1.39 0.49
CA PHE A 102 0.04 1.74 1.76
C PHE A 102 -0.03 0.56 2.72
N LEU A 103 1.07 0.32 3.45
CA LEU A 103 1.21 -0.71 4.47
C LEU A 103 1.86 -0.09 5.71
N ALA A 104 1.27 -0.29 6.88
CA ALA A 104 1.89 0.10 8.14
C ALA A 104 2.45 -1.12 8.87
N LEU A 105 3.65 -0.95 9.44
CA LEU A 105 4.32 -1.91 10.31
C LEU A 105 4.49 -1.26 11.68
N LEU A 106 3.89 -1.84 12.71
CA LEU A 106 3.93 -1.32 14.08
C LEU A 106 4.57 -2.36 15.01
N PRO A 107 5.24 -1.94 16.10
CA PRO A 107 5.65 -2.87 17.14
C PRO A 107 4.44 -3.63 17.69
N TYR A 108 4.61 -4.90 18.05
CA TYR A 108 3.51 -5.66 18.65
C TYR A 108 3.00 -5.08 19.98
N SER A 109 3.87 -4.39 20.71
CA SER A 109 3.51 -3.66 21.95
C SER A 109 2.68 -2.41 21.69
N ALA A 110 2.52 -1.97 20.43
CA ALA A 110 1.63 -0.87 20.11
C ALA A 110 0.19 -1.23 20.49
N LYS A 111 -0.52 -0.28 21.08
CA LYS A 111 -1.95 -0.40 21.40
C LYS A 111 -2.73 -0.78 20.13
N ASP A 112 -3.82 -1.53 20.28
CA ASP A 112 -4.72 -1.94 19.17
C ASP A 112 -5.55 -0.76 18.63
N ARG A 113 -4.86 0.31 18.25
CA ARG A 113 -5.43 1.45 17.55
C ARG A 113 -5.05 1.34 16.10
N LEU A 114 -6.05 1.45 15.23
CA LEU A 114 -5.84 1.58 13.80
C LEU A 114 -4.93 2.80 13.52
N PRO A 115 -3.84 2.63 12.76
CA PRO A 115 -3.01 3.75 12.32
C PRO A 115 -3.83 4.72 11.47
N ALA A 116 -3.49 6.00 11.53
CA ALA A 116 -4.16 7.02 10.74
C ALA A 116 -4.10 6.69 9.24
N GLY A 117 -5.21 6.89 8.52
CA GLY A 117 -5.33 6.56 7.10
C GLY A 117 -5.70 5.11 6.80
N PHE A 118 -5.62 4.18 7.77
CA PHE A 118 -5.95 2.77 7.59
C PHE A 118 -7.36 2.39 8.07
N ALA A 119 -8.27 3.37 8.22
CA ALA A 119 -9.65 3.08 8.56
C ALA A 119 -10.31 2.22 7.46
N THR A 120 -11.02 1.18 7.87
CA THR A 120 -11.88 0.37 7.00
C THR A 120 -13.30 0.93 7.11
N ASP A 121 -13.87 1.31 5.98
CA ASP A 121 -15.31 1.61 5.86
C ASP A 121 -16.16 0.40 6.26
#